data_AF-A0A935FDZ3-F1
#
_entry.id   AF-A0A935FDZ3-F1
#
_cell.length_a   1.000
_cell.length_b   1.000
_cell.length_c   1.000
_cell.angle_alpha   90.00
_cell.angle_beta   90.00
_cell.angle_gamma   90.00
#
_symmetry.space_group_name_H-M   'P 1'
#
loop_
_entity.id
_entity.type
_entity.pdbx_description
1 polymer ?
#
loop_
_entity_poly.entity_id
_entity_poly.type
_entity_poly.pdbx_seq_one_letter_code
_entity_poly.pdbx_strand_id
1 'polypeptide(L)'
;MDIFTNSVPHWVSILCFISFLTPIFMIVNVVKQGVNQPFFKDNIKVKKIPTLVLLFFATYYLYVTLMSFTGIFQVNTLPPRVLLFTAIPLLLFYFLFVFRTKTFWNILENVKLSDLIRIHIFRLVGVFLLLVGLLEFCQNPLLLLVG
;
A
#
# COMPACT_ATOMS: atom_id res chain seq x y z
N MET A 1 37.02 10.49 -11.83
CA MET A 1 35.72 9.86 -12.17
C MET A 1 34.72 10.48 -11.24
N ASP A 2 34.07 11.55 -11.70
CA ASP A 2 33.08 12.29 -10.94
C ASP A 2 31.82 11.43 -10.86
N ILE A 3 31.63 10.77 -9.71
CA ILE A 3 30.41 10.02 -9.43
C ILE A 3 29.34 11.07 -9.17
N PHE A 4 28.47 11.26 -10.15
CA PHE A 4 27.30 12.12 -10.09
C PHE A 4 26.49 11.82 -8.82
N THR A 5 26.67 12.64 -7.78
CA THR A 5 25.74 12.82 -6.66
C THR A 5 24.52 13.59 -7.15
N ASN A 6 23.86 13.09 -8.18
CA ASN A 6 22.59 13.65 -8.61
C ASN A 6 21.53 13.09 -7.66
N SER A 7 20.96 13.99 -6.86
CA SER A 7 19.68 13.81 -6.19
C SER A 7 18.74 13.01 -7.09
N VAL A 8 18.10 11.97 -6.53
CA VAL A 8 17.16 11.09 -7.25
C VAL A 8 16.29 11.96 -8.15
N PRO A 9 16.32 11.74 -9.48
CA PRO A 9 15.64 12.63 -10.41
C PRO A 9 14.16 12.77 -10.02
N HIS A 10 13.65 13.99 -9.98
CA HIS A 10 12.28 14.25 -9.50
C HIS A 10 11.21 13.40 -10.20
N TRP A 11 11.43 13.05 -11.48
CA TRP A 11 10.54 12.16 -12.23
C TRP A 11 10.46 10.74 -11.63
N VAL A 12 11.55 10.21 -11.08
CA VAL A 12 11.58 8.90 -10.41
C VAL A 12 10.78 8.94 -9.11
N SER A 13 10.93 10.00 -8.31
CA SER A 13 10.16 10.18 -7.07
C SER A 13 8.65 10.31 -7.33
N ILE A 14 8.25 11.00 -8.40
CA ILE A 14 6.85 11.11 -8.82
C ILE A 14 6.31 9.74 -9.26
N LEU A 15 7.08 8.99 -10.07
CA LEU A 15 6.70 7.63 -10.48
C LEU A 15 6.56 6.68 -9.30
N CYS A 16 7.44 6.79 -8.30
CA CYS A 16 7.36 6.02 -7.07
C CYS A 16 6.04 6.31 -6.33
N PHE A 17 5.67 7.59 -6.18
CA PHE A 17 4.42 7.99 -5.55
C PHE A 17 3.17 7.46 -6.29
N ILE A 18 3.15 7.55 -7.63
CA ILE A 18 2.06 7.00 -8.45
C ILE A 18 1.99 5.47 -8.33
N SER A 19 3.15 4.82 -8.26
CA SER A 19 3.23 3.38 -8.05
C SER A 19 2.64 2.96 -6.71
N PHE A 20 2.72 3.75 -5.65
CA PHE A 20 2.05 3.43 -4.38
C PHE A 20 0.53 3.54 -4.42
N LEU A 21 -0.03 4.46 -5.21
CA LEU A 21 -1.47 4.67 -5.29
C LEU A 21 -2.17 3.62 -6.17
N THR A 22 -1.48 3.15 -7.21
CA THR A 22 -2.02 2.24 -8.22
C THR A 22 -2.59 0.91 -7.63
N PRO A 23 -1.92 0.19 -6.70
CA PRO A 23 -2.44 -1.04 -6.13
C PRO A 23 -3.74 -0.82 -5.36
N ILE A 24 -3.91 0.34 -4.72
CA ILE A 24 -5.14 0.67 -3.96
C ILE A 24 -6.32 0.76 -4.93
N PHE A 25 -6.14 1.47 -6.04
CA PHE A 25 -7.17 1.55 -7.09
C PHE A 25 -7.46 0.18 -7.70
N MET A 26 -6.43 -0.66 -7.91
CA MET A 26 -6.62 -2.02 -8.40
C MET A 26 -7.43 -2.88 -7.43
N ILE A 27 -7.15 -2.82 -6.12
CA ILE A 27 -7.90 -3.54 -5.09
C ILE A 27 -9.37 -3.11 -5.09
N VAL A 28 -9.65 -1.80 -5.11
CA VAL A 28 -11.03 -1.29 -5.11
C VAL A 28 -11.77 -1.71 -6.37
N ASN A 29 -11.12 -1.67 -7.53
CA ASN A 29 -11.72 -2.12 -8.78
C ASN A 29 -12.03 -3.62 -8.78
N VAL A 30 -11.13 -4.44 -8.24
CA VAL A 30 -11.34 -5.87 -8.08
C VAL A 30 -12.54 -6.16 -7.17
N VAL A 31 -12.62 -5.49 -6.02
CA VAL A 31 -13.77 -5.63 -5.11
C VAL A 31 -15.06 -5.16 -5.78
N LYS A 32 -15.03 -4.04 -6.52
CA LYS A 32 -16.18 -3.54 -7.27
C LYS A 32 -16.67 -4.54 -8.33
N GLN A 33 -15.75 -5.21 -9.02
CA GLN A 33 -16.10 -6.27 -9.98
C GLN A 33 -16.75 -7.47 -9.30
N GLY A 34 -16.21 -7.94 -8.17
CA GLY A 34 -16.80 -9.05 -7.41
C GLY A 34 -18.18 -8.74 -6.83
N VAL A 35 -18.46 -7.47 -6.51
CA VAL A 35 -19.75 -7.02 -5.98
C VAL A 35 -20.83 -6.81 -7.05
N ASN A 36 -20.45 -6.52 -8.31
CA ASN A 36 -21.40 -6.25 -9.39
C ASN A 36 -21.99 -7.52 -10.06
N GLN A 37 -21.63 -8.69 -9.55
CA GLN A 37 -22.16 -9.98 -9.99
C GLN A 37 -23.67 -10.12 -9.69
N PRO A 38 -24.44 -10.89 -10.48
CA PRO A 38 -25.89 -11.02 -10.33
C PRO A 38 -26.32 -11.48 -8.94
N PHE A 39 -25.48 -12.28 -8.26
CA PHE A 39 -25.70 -12.77 -6.90
C PHE A 39 -25.88 -11.66 -5.84
N PHE A 40 -25.28 -10.48 -6.04
CA PHE A 40 -25.31 -9.36 -5.10
C PHE A 40 -26.13 -8.15 -5.59
N LYS A 41 -26.81 -8.27 -6.75
CA LYS A 41 -27.46 -7.15 -7.45
C LYS A 41 -28.50 -6.43 -6.60
N ASP A 42 -29.21 -7.16 -5.72
CA ASP A 42 -30.27 -6.64 -4.86
C ASP A 42 -29.79 -6.16 -3.47
N ASN A 43 -28.55 -6.49 -3.10
CA ASN A 43 -28.02 -6.16 -1.78
C ASN A 43 -27.34 -4.78 -1.75
N ILE A 44 -28.11 -3.75 -1.40
CA ILE A 44 -27.63 -2.34 -1.26
C ILE A 44 -26.44 -2.24 -0.29
N LYS A 45 -26.40 -3.07 0.76
CA LYS A 45 -25.30 -3.09 1.75
C LYS A 45 -23.96 -3.50 1.13
N VAL A 46 -23.98 -4.44 0.18
CA VAL A 46 -22.76 -5.00 -0.44
C VAL A 46 -22.16 -4.01 -1.45
N LYS A 47 -23.00 -3.22 -2.13
CA LYS A 47 -22.57 -2.14 -3.04
C LYS A 47 -21.78 -1.03 -2.36
N LYS A 48 -21.90 -0.86 -1.04
CA LYS A 48 -21.13 0.13 -0.27
C LYS A 48 -19.73 -0.36 0.13
N ILE A 49 -19.45 -1.66 0.02
CA ILE A 49 -18.16 -2.26 0.42
C ILE A 49 -16.97 -1.67 -0.34
N PRO A 50 -16.99 -1.48 -1.68
CA PRO A 50 -15.87 -0.89 -2.40
C PRO A 50 -15.53 0.52 -1.90
N THR A 51 -16.55 1.34 -1.63
CA THR A 51 -16.38 2.69 -1.08
C THR A 51 -15.82 2.65 0.34
N LEU A 52 -16.26 1.70 1.16
CA LEU A 52 -15.76 1.51 2.52
C LEU A 52 -14.29 1.07 2.51
N VAL A 53 -13.89 0.18 1.60
CA VAL A 53 -12.49 -0.22 1.41
C VAL A 53 -11.63 0.98 1.01
N LEU A 54 -12.10 1.81 0.06
CA LEU A 54 -11.39 3.03 -0.32
C LEU A 54 -11.24 4.00 0.87
N LEU A 55 -12.33 4.21 1.63
CA LEU A 55 -12.32 5.06 2.82
C LEU A 55 -11.35 4.54 3.88
N PHE A 56 -11.32 3.22 4.11
CA PHE A 56 -10.39 2.58 5.03
C PHE A 56 -8.92 2.81 4.64
N PHE A 57 -8.59 2.65 3.35
CA PHE A 57 -7.23 2.93 2.89
C PHE A 57 -6.89 4.42 2.99
N ALA A 58 -7.83 5.32 2.71
CA ALA A 58 -7.62 6.76 2.84
C ALA A 58 -7.38 7.18 4.30
N THR A 59 -8.18 6.68 5.24
CA THR A 59 -7.98 6.97 6.68
C THR A 59 -6.70 6.34 7.22
N TYR A 60 -6.37 5.13 6.78
CA TYR A 60 -5.08 4.50 7.10
C TYR A 60 -3.90 5.33 6.59
N TYR A 61 -3.94 5.81 5.35
CA TYR A 61 -2.85 6.63 4.80
C TYR A 61 -2.70 7.97 5.54
N LEU A 62 -3.83 8.58 5.92
CA LEU A 62 -3.85 9.77 6.75
C LEU A 62 -3.22 9.49 8.12
N TYR A 63 -3.56 8.39 8.77
CA TYR A 63 -2.95 7.96 10.04
C TYR A 63 -1.43 7.78 9.91
N VAL A 64 -0.97 7.07 8.87
CA VAL A 64 0.47 6.88 8.62
C VAL A 64 1.17 8.21 8.37
N THR A 65 0.53 9.12 7.62
CA THR A 65 1.08 10.45 7.32
C THR A 65 1.26 11.26 8.61
N LEU A 66 0.24 11.29 9.49
CA LEU A 66 0.33 11.98 10.78
C LEU A 66 1.44 11.39 11.68
N MET A 67 1.54 10.06 11.75
CA MET A 67 2.61 9.36 12.46
C MET A 67 4.00 9.60 11.85
N SER A 68 4.08 9.86 10.55
CA SER A 68 5.34 10.19 9.90
C SER A 68 5.81 11.60 10.27
N PHE A 69 4.89 12.54 10.43
CA PHE A 69 5.20 13.92 10.85
C PHE A 69 5.72 14.00 12.29
N THR A 70 5.35 13.06 13.17
CA THR A 70 5.84 13.03 14.56
C THR A 70 7.27 12.49 14.70
N GLY A 71 7.90 12.03 13.61
CA GLY A 71 9.29 11.57 13.61
C GLY A 71 9.51 10.19 14.24
N ILE A 72 8.46 9.49 14.66
CA ILE A 72 8.52 8.16 15.32
C ILE A 72 9.20 7.11 14.42
N PHE A 73 9.15 7.32 13.11
CA PHE A 73 9.70 6.44 12.09
C PHE A 73 11.19 6.63 11.78
N GLN A 74 11.83 7.68 12.30
CA GLN A 74 13.22 8.04 11.94
C GLN A 74 14.29 7.25 12.70
N VAL A 75 13.92 6.40 13.65
CA VAL A 75 14.88 5.64 14.44
C VAL A 75 15.32 4.38 13.67
N ASN A 76 16.56 4.40 13.20
CA ASN A 76 17.22 3.29 12.49
C ASN A 76 17.35 2.08 13.41
N THR A 77 16.33 1.22 13.37
CA THR A 77 16.28 -0.06 14.11
C THR A 77 15.86 -1.15 13.15
N LEU A 78 16.47 -2.32 13.28
CA LEU A 78 16.01 -3.55 12.63
C LEU A 78 15.05 -4.25 13.60
N PRO A 79 13.79 -4.55 13.25
CA PRO A 79 13.05 -4.18 12.04
C PRO A 79 12.51 -2.74 12.06
N PRO A 80 12.23 -2.11 10.89
CA PRO A 80 11.75 -0.74 10.81
C PRO A 80 10.49 -0.55 11.66
N ARG A 81 10.50 0.46 12.54
CA ARG A 81 9.35 0.77 13.41
C ARG A 81 8.08 1.04 12.61
N VAL A 82 8.21 1.61 11.41
CA VAL A 82 7.10 1.77 10.46
C VAL A 82 6.37 0.46 10.28
N LEU A 83 7.08 -0.65 10.05
CA LEU A 83 6.47 -1.95 9.79
C LEU A 83 5.75 -2.47 11.04
N LEU A 84 6.34 -2.29 12.23
CA LEU A 84 5.72 -2.67 13.49
C LEU A 84 4.43 -1.87 13.77
N PHE A 85 4.45 -0.56 13.59
CA PHE A 85 3.31 0.30 13.92
C PHE A 85 2.24 0.35 12.83
N THR A 86 2.54 -0.05 11.60
CA THR A 86 1.60 0.04 10.48
C THR A 86 1.14 -1.35 10.00
N ALA A 87 2.07 -2.28 9.78
CA ALA A 87 1.73 -3.60 9.27
C ALA A 87 1.09 -4.50 10.33
N ILE A 88 1.56 -4.47 11.60
CA ILE A 88 0.98 -5.32 12.65
C ILE A 88 -0.47 -4.96 12.94
N PRO A 89 -0.84 -3.69 13.21
CA PRO A 89 -2.23 -3.33 13.45
C PRO A 89 -3.13 -3.63 12.25
N LEU A 90 -2.63 -3.38 11.03
CA LEU A 90 -3.37 -3.65 9.80
C LEU A 90 -3.59 -5.16 9.57
N LEU A 91 -2.57 -5.98 9.82
CA LEU A 91 -2.67 -7.45 9.74
C LEU A 91 -3.70 -7.97 10.75
N LEU A 92 -3.64 -7.48 11.99
CA LEU A 92 -4.59 -7.87 13.04
C LEU A 92 -6.03 -7.49 12.66
N PHE A 93 -6.24 -6.30 12.10
CA PHE A 93 -7.53 -5.88 11.58
C PHE A 93 -8.05 -6.81 10.46
N TYR A 94 -7.20 -7.17 9.50
CA TYR A 94 -7.60 -8.10 8.42
C TYR A 94 -7.92 -9.49 8.95
N PHE A 95 -7.09 -10.03 9.85
CA PHE A 95 -7.29 -11.36 10.42
C PHE A 95 -8.58 -11.45 11.24
N LEU A 96 -8.83 -10.47 12.11
CA LEU A 96 -9.99 -10.50 12.99
C LEU A 96 -11.29 -10.11 12.30
N PHE A 97 -11.28 -9.13 11.40
CA PHE A 97 -12.51 -8.57 10.83
C PHE A 97 -12.79 -9.10 9.41
N VAL A 98 -11.82 -8.98 8.51
CA VAL A 98 -12.03 -9.29 7.09
C VAL A 98 -12.17 -10.80 6.86
N PHE A 99 -11.23 -11.60 7.36
CA PHE A 99 -11.24 -13.05 7.15
C PHE A 99 -12.39 -13.79 7.84
N ARG A 100 -12.93 -13.23 8.94
CA ARG A 100 -14.11 -13.79 9.62
C ARG A 100 -15.42 -13.57 8.87
N THR A 101 -15.45 -12.63 7.92
CA THR A 101 -16.69 -12.23 7.25
C THR A 101 -16.95 -13.12 6.04
N LYS A 102 -18.08 -13.85 6.01
CA LYS A 102 -18.47 -14.72 4.88
C LYS A 102 -18.60 -13.96 3.54
N THR A 103 -18.98 -12.68 3.60
CA THR A 103 -19.07 -11.79 2.44
C THR A 103 -17.73 -11.63 1.73
N PHE A 104 -16.61 -11.67 2.46
CA PHE A 104 -15.27 -11.57 1.86
C PHE A 104 -14.98 -12.77 0.96
N TRP A 105 -15.21 -13.98 1.46
CA TRP A 105 -15.00 -15.21 0.71
C TRP A 105 -15.89 -15.30 -0.53
N ASN A 106 -17.17 -14.91 -0.40
CA ASN A 106 -18.08 -14.88 -1.54
C ASN A 106 -17.63 -13.87 -2.61
N ILE A 107 -17.12 -12.70 -2.23
CA ILE A 107 -16.58 -11.74 -3.19
C ILE A 107 -15.31 -12.31 -3.85
N LEU A 108 -14.44 -12.93 -3.07
CA LEU A 108 -13.16 -13.48 -3.54
C LEU A 108 -13.34 -14.60 -4.58
N GLU A 109 -14.30 -15.50 -4.36
CA GLU A 109 -14.64 -16.59 -5.30
C GLU A 109 -15.16 -16.07 -6.65
N ASN A 110 -15.80 -14.89 -6.63
CA ASN A 110 -16.36 -14.27 -7.83
C ASN A 110 -15.37 -13.37 -8.58
N VAL A 111 -14.14 -13.22 -8.08
CA VAL A 111 -13.09 -12.41 -8.69
C VAL A 111 -12.17 -13.30 -9.53
N LYS A 112 -11.75 -12.80 -10.70
CA LYS A 112 -10.79 -13.49 -11.57
C LYS A 112 -9.43 -13.60 -10.89
N LEU A 113 -8.88 -14.81 -10.87
CA LEU A 113 -7.53 -15.07 -10.35
C LEU A 113 -6.46 -14.20 -11.04
N SER A 114 -6.64 -13.91 -12.34
CA SER A 114 -5.75 -13.03 -13.10
C SER A 114 -5.60 -11.65 -12.46
N ASP A 115 -6.67 -11.08 -11.89
CA ASP A 115 -6.61 -9.74 -11.29
C ASP A 115 -5.91 -9.76 -9.92
N LEU A 116 -6.07 -10.86 -9.16
CA LEU A 116 -5.33 -11.07 -7.90
C LEU A 116 -3.82 -11.18 -8.14
N ILE A 117 -3.43 -11.97 -9.14
CA ILE A 117 -2.02 -12.14 -9.53
C ILE A 117 -1.44 -10.78 -9.96
N ARG A 118 -2.21 -10.00 -10.74
CA ARG A 118 -1.79 -8.68 -11.20
C ARG A 118 -1.46 -7.73 -10.04
N ILE A 119 -2.29 -7.72 -8.99
CA ILE A 119 -2.04 -6.90 -7.79
C ILE A 119 -0.74 -7.34 -7.09
N HIS A 120 -0.48 -8.64 -6.98
CA HIS A 120 0.72 -9.15 -6.32
C HIS A 120 1.99 -8.87 -7.12
N ILE A 121 1.97 -9.05 -8.45
CA ILE A 121 3.09 -8.71 -9.33
C ILE A 121 3.37 -7.21 -9.26
N PHE A 122 2.33 -6.38 -9.32
CA PHE A 122 2.49 -4.94 -9.24
C PHE A 122 3.11 -4.51 -7.90
N ARG A 123 2.68 -5.13 -6.77
CA ARG A 123 3.27 -4.87 -5.46
C ARG A 123 4.74 -5.28 -5.40
N LEU A 124 5.12 -6.39 -6.04
CA LEU A 124 6.51 -6.83 -6.12
C LEU A 124 7.37 -5.82 -6.88
N VAL A 125 6.91 -5.39 -8.06
CA VAL A 125 7.59 -4.37 -8.88
C VAL A 125 7.73 -3.05 -8.11
N GLY A 126 6.68 -2.63 -7.38
CA GLY A 126 6.73 -1.45 -6.52
C GLY A 126 7.77 -1.56 -5.39
N VAL A 127 7.90 -2.72 -4.75
CA VAL A 127 8.93 -2.97 -3.72
C VAL A 127 10.34 -2.91 -4.30
N PHE A 128 10.55 -3.42 -5.52
CA PHE A 128 11.84 -3.30 -6.21
C PHE A 128 12.19 -1.84 -6.51
N LEU A 129 11.24 -1.03 -6.97
CA LEU A 129 11.44 0.41 -7.17
C LEU A 129 11.80 1.12 -5.86
N LEU A 130 11.20 0.70 -4.73
CA LEU A 130 11.54 1.25 -3.41
C LEU A 130 12.91 0.84 -2.91
N LEU A 131 13.29 -0.42 -3.08
CA LEU A 131 14.60 -0.90 -2.70
C LEU A 131 15.68 -0.15 -3.45
N VAL A 132 15.51 0.08 -4.75
CA VAL A 132 16.45 0.88 -5.56
C VAL A 132 16.56 2.31 -5.00
N GLY A 133 15.43 2.99 -4.77
CA GLY A 133 15.45 4.35 -4.18
C GLY A 133 16.01 4.42 -2.75
N LEU A 134 15.81 3.37 -1.94
CA LEU A 134 16.31 3.32 -0.56
C LEU A 134 17.80 2.96 -0.49
N LEU A 135 18.31 2.16 -1.44
CA LEU A 135 19.74 1.85 -1.55
C LEU A 135 20.53 3.10 -1.95
N GLU A 136 19.99 3.92 -2.84
CA GLU A 136 20.54 5.24 -3.19
C GLU A 136 20.55 6.21 -1.99
N PHE A 137 19.53 6.16 -1.12
CA PHE A 137 19.47 6.97 0.10
C PHE A 137 20.44 6.47 1.20
N CYS A 138 20.60 5.16 1.35
CA CYS A 138 21.46 4.53 2.36
C CYS A 138 22.97 4.72 2.07
N GLN A 139 23.34 5.03 0.83
CA GLN A 139 24.74 5.28 0.45
C GLN A 139 25.25 6.66 0.90
N ASN A 140 24.38 7.60 1.31
CA ASN A 140 24.73 8.96 1.72
C ASN A 140 24.20 9.38 3.12
N PRO A 141 24.56 8.72 4.23
CA PRO A 141 24.27 9.24 5.58
C PRO A 141 25.19 10.40 6.00
N LEU A 142 26.24 10.72 5.24
CA LEU A 142 27.28 11.72 5.61
C LEU A 142 26.90 13.19 5.33
N LEU A 143 25.81 13.47 4.62
CA LEU A 143 25.42 14.84 4.24
C LEU A 143 24.66 15.62 5.34
N LEU A 144 24.30 14.99 6.47
CA LEU A 144 23.63 15.65 7.61
C LEU A 144 24.59 16.32 8.61
N LEU A 145 25.91 16.23 8.42
CA LEU A 145 26.90 16.92 9.26
C LEU A 145 27.53 18.17 8.62
N VAL A 146 27.17 18.50 7.37
CA VAL A 146 27.77 19.64 6.63
C VAL A 146 26.70 20.55 5.98
N GLY A 147 25.42 20.38 6.33
CA GLY A 147 24.32 21.24 5.88
C GLY A 147 23.76 22.07 7.02
#